data_AF-A0A7G9B289-F1
#
_entry.id   AF-A0A7G9B289-F1
#
_cell.length_a   1.000
_cell.length_b   1.000
_cell.length_c   1.000
_cell.angle_alpha   90.00
_cell.angle_beta   90.00
_cell.angle_gamma   90.00
#
_symmetry.space_group_name_H-M   'P 1'
#
loop_
_entity.id
_entity.type
_entity.pdbx_description
1 polymer ?
#
loop_
_entity_poly.entity_id
_entity_poly.type
_entity_poly.pdbx_seq_one_letter_code
_entity_poly.pdbx_strand_id
1 'polypeptide(L)' 'MDLLEYLARSNHCLISDLRYRDPGTIRIDPILERSDFSLSQWNDLLQYLFDNAPRFESCGEAKAYLASRVLKT' A
#
# COMPACT_ATOMS: atom_id res chain seq x y z
N MET A 1 3.89 -9.58 -11.23
CA MET A 1 2.77 -9.23 -10.33
C MET A 1 3.14 -7.93 -9.67
N ASP A 2 2.29 -6.92 -9.82
CA ASP A 2 2.50 -5.59 -9.26
C ASP A 2 2.20 -5.56 -7.74
N LEU A 3 2.73 -4.56 -7.01
CA LEU A 3 2.42 -4.36 -5.59
C LEU A 3 0.92 -4.11 -5.36
N LEU A 4 0.26 -3.34 -6.22
CA LEU A 4 -1.19 -3.09 -6.15
C LEU A 4 -2.00 -4.37 -6.35
N GLU A 5 -1.64 -5.17 -7.36
CA GLU A 5 -2.24 -6.49 -7.62
C GLU A 5 -2.05 -7.43 -6.44
N TYR A 6 -0.84 -7.45 -5.86
CA TYR A 6 -0.53 -8.30 -4.72
C TYR A 6 -1.32 -7.90 -3.47
N LEU A 7 -1.46 -6.61 -3.20
CA LEU A 7 -2.26 -6.12 -2.09
C LEU A 7 -3.74 -6.46 -2.26
N ALA A 8 -4.29 -6.26 -3.46
CA ALA A 8 -5.69 -6.60 -3.78
C ALA A 8 -5.94 -8.11 -3.59
N ARG A 9 -5.03 -8.94 -4.11
CA ARG A 9 -5.09 -10.39 -3.95
C ARG A 9 -5.01 -10.82 -2.49
N SER A 10 -4.13 -10.20 -1.70
CA SER A 10 -3.99 -10.48 -0.25
C SER A 10 -5.22 -10.07 0.55
N ASN A 11 -6.03 -9.14 0.02
CA ASN A 11 -7.26 -8.67 0.63
C ASN A 11 -8.53 -9.29 0.00
N HIS A 12 -8.37 -10.26 -0.90
CA HIS A 12 -9.46 -10.93 -1.62
C HIS A 12 -10.43 -9.95 -2.30
N CYS A 13 -9.91 -8.89 -2.92
CA CYS A 13 -10.69 -7.87 -3.61
C CYS A 13 -10.08 -7.50 -4.97
N LEU A 14 -10.80 -6.67 -5.73
CA LEU A 14 -10.24 -6.05 -6.93
C LEU A 14 -9.37 -4.85 -6.56
N ILE A 15 -8.48 -4.44 -7.47
CA ILE A 15 -7.67 -3.22 -7.28
C ILE A 15 -8.56 -2.00 -7.09
N SER A 16 -9.65 -1.89 -7.87
CA SER A 16 -10.64 -0.82 -7.75
C SER A 16 -11.25 -0.70 -6.36
N ASP A 17 -11.42 -1.84 -5.66
CA ASP A 17 -12.06 -1.86 -4.35
C ASP A 17 -11.14 -1.28 -3.28
N LEU A 18 -9.81 -1.36 -3.45
CA LEU A 18 -8.84 -0.82 -2.50
C LEU A 18 -9.00 0.69 -2.33
N ARG A 19 -9.37 1.42 -3.38
CA ARG A 19 -9.54 2.87 -3.34
C ARG A 19 -10.76 3.32 -2.53
N TYR A 20 -11.82 2.51 -2.52
CA TYR A 20 -13.08 2.84 -1.85
C TYR A 20 -13.21 2.17 -0.48
N ARG A 21 -12.29 1.29 -0.11
CA ARG A 21 -12.24 0.70 1.22
C ARG A 21 -11.72 1.70 2.23
N ASP A 22 -12.25 1.59 3.45
CA ASP A 22 -11.66 2.22 4.60
C ASP A 22 -10.21 1.69 4.78
N PRO A 23 -9.19 2.57 4.80
CA PRO A 23 -7.80 2.18 4.99
C PRO A 23 -7.58 1.28 6.20
N GLY A 24 -8.32 1.45 7.29
CA GLY A 24 -8.19 0.62 8.51
C GLY A 24 -8.57 -0.84 8.31
N THR A 25 -9.27 -1.17 7.21
CA THR A 25 -9.70 -2.54 6.89
C THR A 25 -8.75 -3.26 5.93
N ILE A 26 -7.76 -2.55 5.38
CA ILE A 26 -6.80 -3.11 4.42
C ILE A 26 -5.71 -3.86 5.20
N ARG A 27 -5.61 -5.16 4.97
CA ARG A 27 -4.53 -5.99 5.53
C ARG A 27 -3.23 -5.70 4.79
N ILE A 28 -2.29 -5.06 5.48
CA ILE A 28 -0.99 -4.66 4.91
C ILE A 28 0.19 -5.51 5.39
N ASP A 29 0.03 -6.31 6.45
CA ASP A 29 1.10 -7.17 6.98
C ASP A 29 1.80 -8.01 5.89
N PRO A 30 1.05 -8.67 4.97
CA PRO A 30 1.68 -9.48 3.93
C PRO A 30 2.59 -8.70 2.99
N ILE A 31 2.35 -7.40 2.81
CA ILE A 31 3.12 -6.58 1.87
C ILE A 31 4.30 -5.86 2.56
N LEU A 32 4.21 -5.61 3.88
CA LEU A 32 5.27 -4.93 4.63
C LEU A 32 6.54 -5.76 4.74
N GLU A 33 6.42 -7.09 4.83
CA GLU A 33 7.56 -8.02 4.90
C GLU A 33 8.28 -8.21 3.55
N ARG A 34 7.67 -7.76 2.45
CA ARG A 34 8.23 -7.96 1.11
C ARG A 34 9.29 -6.93 0.75
N SER A 35 10.43 -7.40 0.26
CA SER A 35 11.57 -6.57 -0.17
C SER A 35 11.80 -6.58 -1.68
N ASP A 36 11.02 -7.33 -2.43
CA ASP A 36 11.15 -7.51 -3.88
C ASP A 36 10.42 -6.45 -4.71
N PHE A 37 9.62 -5.58 -4.08
CA PHE A 37 8.96 -4.46 -4.74
C PHE A 37 9.84 -3.21 -4.77
N SER A 38 9.84 -2.54 -5.92
CA SER A 38 10.60 -1.31 -6.13
C SER A 38 9.99 -0.10 -5.42
N LEU A 39 10.81 0.93 -5.19
CA LEU A 39 10.34 2.21 -4.63
C LEU A 39 9.23 2.85 -5.48
N SER A 40 9.31 2.75 -6.81
CA SER A 40 8.25 3.27 -7.70
C SER A 40 6.91 2.64 -7.38
N GLN A 41 6.87 1.31 -7.24
CA GLN A 41 5.63 0.59 -6.93
C GLN A 41 5.07 0.99 -5.57
N TRP A 42 5.93 1.21 -4.58
CA TRP A 42 5.50 1.72 -3.27
C TRP A 42 4.89 3.11 -3.37
N ASN A 43 5.54 4.03 -4.08
CA ASN A 43 5.01 5.38 -4.31
C ASN A 43 3.69 5.34 -5.10
N ASP A 44 3.59 4.50 -6.12
CA ASP A 44 2.37 4.34 -6.93
C ASP A 44 1.22 3.76 -6.11
N LEU A 45 1.49 2.75 -5.26
CA LEU A 45 0.53 2.21 -4.30
C LEU A 45 0.02 3.31 -3.37
N LEU A 46 0.92 4.08 -2.77
CA LEU A 46 0.57 5.12 -1.82
C LEU A 46 -0.24 6.23 -2.48
N GLN A 47 0.14 6.64 -3.67
CA GLN A 47 -0.59 7.62 -4.48
C GLN A 47 -1.99 7.10 -4.85
N TYR A 48 -2.12 5.80 -5.11
CA TYR A 48 -3.40 5.16 -5.42
C TYR A 48 -4.34 5.07 -4.21
N LEU A 49 -3.81 4.67 -3.05
CA LEU A 49 -4.58 4.53 -1.81
C LEU A 49 -4.89 5.89 -1.17
N PHE A 50 -3.95 6.82 -1.27
CA PHE A 50 -4.03 8.15 -0.67
C PHE A 50 -3.70 9.16 -1.77
N ASP A 51 -4.73 9.74 -2.40
CA ASP A 51 -4.60 10.68 -3.53
C ASP A 51 -3.60 11.85 -3.29
N ASN A 52 -3.18 12.11 -2.04
CA ASN A 52 -2.18 13.12 -1.67
C ASN A 52 -0.98 12.55 -0.88
N ALA A 53 -0.58 11.30 -1.16
CA ALA A 53 0.63 10.74 -0.55
C ALA A 53 1.88 11.52 -1.01
N PRO A 54 2.82 11.84 -0.10
CA PRO A 54 4.13 12.33 -0.51
C PRO A 54 4.89 11.23 -1.27
N ARG A 55 5.81 11.64 -2.14
CA ARG A 55 6.76 10.72 -2.76
C ARG A 55 7.95 10.51 -1.83
N PHE A 56 8.34 9.25 -1.66
CA PHE A 56 9.43 8.84 -0.80
C PHE A 56 10.69 8.51 -1.59
N GLU A 57 11.84 8.64 -0.94
CA GLU A 57 13.16 8.33 -1.50
C GLU A 57 13.64 6.91 -1.13
N SER A 58 12.95 6.25 -0.19
CA SER A 58 13.24 4.89 0.22
C SER A 58 11.98 4.04 0.44
N CYS A 59 12.09 2.73 0.19
CA CYS A 59 10.99 1.80 0.46
C CYS A 59 10.65 1.76 1.96
N GLY A 60 11.63 2.01 2.83
CA GLY A 60 11.44 2.04 4.27
C GLY A 60 10.48 3.15 4.71
N GLU A 61 10.66 4.35 4.19
CA GLU A 61 9.77 5.48 4.48
C GLU A 61 8.36 5.26 3.93
N ALA A 62 8.25 4.73 2.71
CA ALA A 62 6.97 4.42 2.10
C ALA A 62 6.19 3.36 2.91
N LYS A 63 6.87 2.30 3.36
CA LYS A 63 6.31 1.28 4.24
C LYS A 63 5.85 1.86 5.58
N ALA A 64 6.69 2.70 6.20
CA ALA A 64 6.36 3.35 7.48
C ALA A 64 5.13 4.25 7.33
N TYR A 65 5.02 5.00 6.23
CA TYR A 65 3.86 5.83 5.94
C TYR A 65 2.58 4.99 5.80
N LEU A 66 2.62 3.92 5.00
CA LEU A 66 1.49 3.01 4.83
C LEU A 66 1.02 2.46 6.18
N ALA A 67 1.95 1.92 6.98
CA ALA A 67 1.66 1.38 8.31
C ALA A 67 1.01 2.43 9.21
N SER A 68 1.54 3.66 9.21
CA SER A 68 1.01 4.76 10.03
C SER A 68 -0.40 5.20 9.64
N ARG A 69 -0.82 5.00 8.39
CA ARG A 69 -2.15 5.37 7.88
C ARG A 69 -3.20 4.30 8.13
N VAL A 70 -2.81 3.03 8.04
CA VAL A 70 -3.73 1.89 8.21
C VAL A 70 -3.90 1.54 9.69
N LEU A 71 -2.83 1.54 10.48
CA LEU A 71 -2.85 1.11 11.88
C LEU A 71 -3.34 2.18 12.88
N LYS A 72 -3.58 3.42 12.43
CA LYS A 72 -4.08 4.52 13.29
C LYS A 72 -5.61 4.64 13.32
N THR A 73 -6.32 3.65 12.78
CA THR A 73 -7.78 3.58 12.72
C THR A 73 -8.26 2.37 13.52
#